data_AF-A0A931VMX3-F1
#
_entry.id   AF-A0A931VMX3-F1
#
_cell.length_a   1.000
_cell.length_b   1.000
_cell.length_c   1.000
_cell.angle_alpha   90.00
_cell.angle_beta   90.00
_cell.angle_gamma   90.00
#
_symmetry.space_group_name_H-M   'P 1'
#
loop_
_entity.id
_entity.type
_entity.pdbx_description
1 polymer ?
#
loop_
_entity_poly.entity_id
_entity_poly.type
_entity_poly.pdbx_seq_one_letter_code
_entity_poly.pdbx_strand_id
1 'polypeptide(L)'
;MDNPTGPSTPTMLARGMRRRCPMCGAGNLFTRWFRICEHCPRCGMRFEREEGTFVGGMFINIALTEIALALFIVVGFALTLPDPPVGPMVVGAVFISILVP
;
A
#
# COMPACT_ATOMS: atom_id res chain seq x y z
N MET A 1 -3.94 11.83 28.54
CA MET A 1 -3.34 11.99 27.21
C MET A 1 -4.42 12.43 26.24
N ASP A 2 -4.76 13.70 26.34
CA ASP A 2 -4.97 14.68 25.28
C ASP A 2 -5.80 14.21 24.09
N ASN A 3 -7.05 14.67 24.03
CA ASN A 3 -7.94 14.65 22.86
C ASN A 3 -7.37 15.56 21.74
N PRO A 4 -7.02 15.04 20.55
CA PRO A 4 -7.03 15.84 19.34
C PRO A 4 -8.27 15.46 18.51
N THR A 5 -8.99 16.46 18.01
CA THR A 5 -10.08 16.33 17.04
C THR A 5 -9.56 15.84 15.68
N GLY A 6 -8.98 14.64 15.65
CA GLY A 6 -8.52 13.93 14.47
C GLY A 6 -9.63 13.02 13.90
N PRO A 7 -9.75 12.90 12.57
CA PRO A 7 -10.65 11.93 11.96
C PRO A 7 -10.26 10.50 12.35
N SER A 8 -11.23 9.60 12.44
CA SER A 8 -10.98 8.19 12.79
C SER A 8 -9.99 7.53 11.82
N THR A 9 -9.20 6.57 12.29
CA THR A 9 -8.25 5.78 11.49
C THR A 9 -8.82 5.28 10.15
N PRO A 10 -10.05 4.70 10.08
CA PRO A 10 -10.65 4.33 8.80
C PRO A 10 -10.93 5.52 7.88
N THR A 11 -11.29 6.68 8.43
CA THR A 11 -11.48 7.91 7.66
C THR A 11 -10.15 8.43 7.10
N MET A 12 -9.08 8.35 7.89
CA MET A 12 -7.73 8.71 7.44
C MET A 12 -7.25 7.80 6.31
N LEU A 13 -7.42 6.48 6.45
CA LEU A 13 -7.09 5.49 5.42
C LEU A 13 -7.91 5.72 4.14
N ALA A 14 -9.22 5.94 4.25
CA ALA A 14 -10.09 6.22 3.11
C ALA A 14 -9.68 7.51 2.37
N ARG A 15 -9.26 8.54 3.11
CA ARG A 15 -8.73 9.79 2.54
C ARG A 15 -7.38 9.58 1.85
N GLY A 16 -6.49 8.78 2.46
CA GLY A 16 -5.21 8.39 1.87
C GLY A 16 -5.37 7.65 0.55
N MET A 17 -6.27 6.65 0.50
CA MET A 17 -6.62 5.94 -0.74
C MET A 17 -7.16 6.88 -1.83
N ARG A 18 -7.86 7.95 -1.44
CA ARG A 18 -8.38 8.98 -2.34
C ARG A 18 -7.37 10.10 -2.65
N ARG A 19 -6.10 9.97 -2.24
CA ARG A 19 -5.04 11.00 -2.41
C ARG A 19 -5.38 12.35 -1.78
N ARG A 20 -6.10 12.32 -0.64
CA ARG A 20 -6.51 13.50 0.12
C ARG A 20 -5.80 13.56 1.47
N CYS A 21 -5.71 14.75 2.04
CA CYS A 21 -5.12 14.95 3.36
C CYS A 21 -5.86 14.13 4.42
N PRO A 22 -5.17 13.30 5.24
CA PRO A 22 -5.82 12.45 6.23
C PRO A 22 -6.56 13.27 7.29
N MET A 23 -6.02 14.44 7.70
CA MET A 23 -6.66 15.30 8.70
C MET A 23 -7.81 16.15 8.15
N CYS A 24 -7.59 16.94 7.08
CA CYS A 24 -8.60 17.89 6.61
C CYS A 24 -9.38 17.49 5.34
N GLY A 25 -8.99 16.38 4.68
CA GLY A 25 -9.63 15.89 3.47
C GLY A 25 -9.41 16.75 2.21
N ALA A 26 -8.52 17.76 2.26
CA ALA A 26 -8.17 18.56 1.08
C ALA A 26 -7.46 17.71 0.00
N GLY A 27 -7.76 17.98 -1.26
CA GLY A 27 -7.04 17.42 -2.42
C GLY A 27 -5.79 18.21 -2.79
N ASN A 28 -5.21 17.93 -3.97
CA ASN A 28 -4.03 18.62 -4.53
C ASN A 28 -2.77 18.56 -3.64
N LEU A 29 -2.55 17.42 -2.98
CA LEU A 29 -1.31 17.18 -2.23
C LEU A 29 -0.12 16.82 -3.10
N PHE A 30 -0.34 16.45 -4.36
CA PHE A 30 0.71 16.03 -5.29
C PHE A 30 1.02 17.20 -6.23
N THR A 31 2.18 17.82 -6.07
CA THR A 31 2.71 18.84 -7.01
C THR A 31 3.25 18.19 -8.28
N ARG A 32 3.68 16.93 -8.20
CA ARG A 32 4.11 16.09 -9.31
C ARG A 32 3.69 14.65 -9.04
N TRP A 33 3.71 13.80 -10.08
CA TRP A 33 3.30 12.38 -10.00
C TRP A 33 3.93 11.62 -8.82
N PHE A 34 5.17 11.96 -8.43
CA PHE A 34 5.90 11.36 -7.31
C PHE A 34 6.33 12.37 -6.23
N ARG A 35 5.76 13.58 -6.21
CA ARG A 35 6.16 14.64 -5.27
C ARG A 35 4.93 15.13 -4.50
N ILE A 36 4.87 14.75 -3.22
CA ILE A 36 3.91 15.27 -2.26
C ILE A 36 4.38 16.63 -1.74
N CYS A 37 3.45 17.54 -1.45
CA CYS A 37 3.75 18.78 -0.73
C CYS A 37 4.30 18.46 0.66
N GLU A 38 5.29 19.22 1.12
CA GLU A 38 5.79 19.12 2.50
C GLU A 38 4.74 19.54 3.52
N HIS A 39 3.83 20.44 3.16
CA HIS A 39 2.73 20.88 4.01
C HIS A 39 1.40 20.86 3.26
N CYS A 40 0.31 20.48 3.93
CA CYS A 40 -1.03 20.60 3.36
C CYS A 40 -1.40 22.10 3.19
N PRO A 41 -1.82 22.55 2.00
CA PRO A 41 -2.14 23.96 1.76
C PRO A 41 -3.38 24.46 2.52
N ARG A 42 -4.22 23.55 3.05
CA ARG A 42 -5.45 23.92 3.79
C ARG A 42 -5.26 23.91 5.30
N CYS A 43 -4.63 22.87 5.85
CA CYS A 43 -4.53 22.68 7.30
C CYS A 43 -3.09 22.78 7.83
N GLY A 44 -2.10 23.00 6.98
CA GLY A 44 -0.69 23.12 7.39
C GLY A 44 -0.05 21.84 7.91
N MET A 45 -0.70 20.67 7.79
CA MET A 45 -0.10 19.40 8.21
C MET A 45 1.21 19.19 7.46
N ARG A 46 2.30 18.98 8.22
CA ARG A 46 3.61 18.62 7.68
C ARG A 46 3.63 17.13 7.31
N PHE A 47 3.91 16.84 6.04
CA PHE A 47 4.20 15.50 5.55
C PHE A 47 5.71 15.29 5.63
N GLU A 48 6.19 14.82 6.78
CA GLU A 48 7.60 14.55 6.97
C GLU A 48 7.98 13.19 6.36
N ARG A 49 9.06 13.16 5.58
CA ARG A 49 9.69 11.90 5.14
C ARG A 49 10.56 11.37 6.28
N GLU A 50 9.92 10.95 7.37
CA GLU A 50 10.61 10.21 8.42
C GLU A 50 10.93 8.80 7.92
N GLU A 51 12.05 8.23 8.38
CA GLU A 51 12.44 6.85 8.04
C GLU A 51 11.29 5.85 8.27
N GLY A 52 10.47 6.07 9.30
CA GLY A 52 9.28 5.25 9.59
C GLY A 52 8.21 5.26 8.49
N THR A 53 8.06 6.36 7.73
CA THR A 53 7.13 6.41 6.59
C THR A 53 7.64 5.58 5.41
N PHE A 54 8.96 5.53 5.22
CA PHE A 54 9.58 4.67 4.21
C PHE A 54 9.50 3.19 4.60
N VAL A 55 9.73 2.87 5.88
CA VAL A 55 9.55 1.52 6.42
C VAL A 55 8.10 1.05 6.28
N GLY A 56 7.12 1.92 6.55
CA GLY A 56 5.70 1.60 6.34
C GLY A 56 5.36 1.29 4.88
N GLY A 57 5.91 2.06 3.93
CA GLY A 57 5.75 1.80 2.50
C GLY A 57 6.36 0.46 2.07
N MET A 58 7.57 0.16 2.52
CA MET A 58 8.25 -1.11 2.27
C MET A 58 7.49 -2.29 2.88
N PHE A 59 6.96 -2.14 4.09
CA PHE A 59 6.19 -3.21 4.74
C PHE A 59 4.89 -3.50 3.98
N ILE A 60 4.16 -2.47 3.53
CA ILE A 60 2.94 -2.65 2.71
C ILE A 60 3.27 -3.36 1.41
N ASN A 61 4.36 -2.96 0.76
CA ASN A 61 4.86 -3.55 -0.47
C ASN A 61 5.17 -5.06 -0.30
N ILE A 62 6.00 -5.40 0.69
CA ILE A 62 6.33 -6.81 1.02
C ILE A 62 5.06 -7.60 1.36
N ALA A 63 4.19 -7.06 2.21
CA ALA A 63 2.97 -7.74 2.61
C ALA A 63 2.04 -8.02 1.41
N LEU A 64 1.88 -7.06 0.49
CA LEU A 64 1.08 -7.25 -0.72
C LEU A 64 1.69 -8.33 -1.63
N THR A 65 3.00 -8.30 -1.84
CA THR A 65 3.71 -9.27 -2.67
C THR A 65 3.62 -10.68 -2.08
N GLU A 66 3.85 -10.83 -0.77
CA GLU A 66 3.73 -12.13 -0.09
C GLU A 66 2.31 -12.66 -0.11
N ILE A 67 1.30 -11.82 0.16
CA ILE A 67 -0.10 -12.24 0.13
C ILE A 67 -0.49 -12.69 -1.28
N ALA A 68 -0.12 -11.94 -2.32
CA ALA A 68 -0.41 -12.29 -3.70
C ALA A 68 0.23 -13.63 -4.08
N LEU A 69 1.49 -13.83 -3.72
CA LEU A 69 2.24 -15.05 -4.01
C LEU A 69 1.69 -16.25 -3.23
N ALA A 70 1.40 -16.09 -1.94
CA ALA A 70 0.80 -17.14 -1.11
C ALA A 70 -0.58 -17.55 -1.67
N LEU A 71 -1.43 -16.60 -2.04
CA LEU A 71 -2.72 -16.88 -2.64
C LEU A 71 -2.57 -17.63 -3.97
N PHE A 72 -1.67 -17.18 -4.85
CA PHE A 72 -1.43 -17.83 -6.13
C PHE A 72 -0.98 -19.30 -5.96
N ILE A 73 -0.05 -19.55 -5.04
CA ILE A 73 0.43 -20.91 -4.74
C ILE A 73 -0.69 -21.76 -4.15
N VAL A 74 -1.34 -21.30 -3.08
CA VAL A 74 -2.37 -22.08 -2.38
C VAL A 74 -3.53 -22.42 -3.31
N VAL A 75 -4.04 -21.43 -4.07
CA VAL A 75 -5.14 -21.63 -5.02
C VAL A 75 -4.69 -22.53 -6.17
N GLY A 76 -3.50 -22.31 -6.72
CA GLY A 76 -2.96 -23.13 -7.79
C GLY A 76 -2.89 -24.60 -7.39
N PHE A 77 -2.25 -24.90 -6.26
CA PHE A 77 -2.15 -26.27 -5.75
C PHE A 77 -3.52 -26.87 -5.42
N ALA A 78 -4.43 -26.12 -4.80
CA ALA A 78 -5.77 -26.61 -4.48
C ALA A 78 -6.56 -27.01 -5.74
N LEU A 79 -6.34 -26.33 -6.88
CA LEU A 79 -7.02 -26.59 -8.14
C LEU A 79 -6.34 -27.64 -9.02
N THR A 80 -5.03 -27.85 -8.88
CA THR A 80 -4.24 -28.70 -9.80
C THR A 80 -3.77 -30.02 -9.21
N LEU A 81 -4.09 -30.33 -7.96
CA LEU A 81 -3.85 -31.66 -7.41
C LEU A 81 -4.71 -32.72 -8.15
N PRO A 82 -4.19 -33.94 -8.41
CA PRO A 82 -2.95 -34.53 -7.88
C PRO A 82 -1.66 -34.27 -8.68
N ASP A 83 -1.73 -33.78 -9.92
CA ASP A 83 -0.57 -33.53 -10.79
C ASP A 83 -0.34 -32.02 -11.01
N PRO A 84 0.25 -31.31 -10.02
CA PRO A 84 0.43 -29.87 -10.12
C PRO A 84 1.47 -29.53 -11.21
N PRO A 85 1.13 -28.63 -12.16
CA PRO A 85 2.07 -28.15 -13.17
C PRO A 85 3.04 -27.14 -12.55
N VAL A 86 3.99 -27.62 -11.75
CA VAL A 86 4.93 -26.80 -10.98
C VAL A 86 5.76 -25.85 -11.87
N GLY A 87 6.10 -26.26 -13.10
CA GLY A 87 6.85 -25.43 -14.04
C GLY A 87 6.14 -24.11 -14.37
N PRO A 88 4.94 -24.15 -14.98
CA PRO A 88 4.12 -22.97 -15.20
C PRO A 88 3.80 -22.17 -13.93
N MET A 89 3.62 -22.83 -12.79
CA MET A 89 3.38 -22.15 -11.51
C MET A 89 4.59 -21.35 -11.03
N VAL A 90 5.81 -21.89 -11.15
CA VAL A 90 7.03 -21.15 -10.81
C VAL A 90 7.20 -19.94 -11.72
N VAL A 91 6.96 -20.11 -13.03
CA VAL A 91 6.99 -18.98 -13.98
C VAL A 91 5.96 -17.91 -13.59
N GLY A 92 4.73 -18.32 -13.29
CA GLY A 92 3.67 -17.42 -12.81
C GLY A 92 4.06 -16.67 -11.53
N ALA A 93 4.64 -17.36 -10.55
CA ALA A 93 5.09 -16.74 -9.30
C ALA A 93 6.21 -15.70 -9.53
N VAL A 94 7.19 -15.99 -10.39
CA VAL A 94 8.24 -15.03 -10.76
C VAL A 94 7.66 -13.80 -11.44
N PHE A 95 6.70 -13.98 -12.35
CA PHE A 95 6.00 -12.86 -12.99
C PHE A 95 5.26 -11.99 -11.97
N ILE A 96 4.58 -12.61 -11.00
CA ILE A 96 3.89 -11.90 -9.91
C ILE A 96 4.89 -11.08 -9.09
N SER A 97 6.03 -11.65 -8.70
CA SER A 97 7.05 -10.92 -7.94
C SER A 97 7.72 -9.77 -8.71
N ILE A 98 7.70 -9.80 -10.04
CA ILE A 98 8.22 -8.69 -10.87
C ILE A 98 7.15 -7.60 -11.06
N LEU A 99 5.88 -8.00 -11.20
CA LEU A 99 4.76 -7.10 -11.47
C LEU A 99 4.20 -6.44 -10.22
N VAL A 100 4.23 -7.13 -9.08
CA VAL A 100 3.94 -6.58 -7.76
C VAL A 100 5.29 -6.11 -7.22
N PRO A 101 5.64 -4.82 -7.38
CA PRO A 101 6.90 -4.29 -6.87
C PRO A 101 6.95 -4.43 -5.36
#